data_AF-A0A7S2HWX8-F1
#
_entry.id   AF-A0A7S2HWX8-F1
#
_cell.length_a   1.000
_cell.length_b   1.000
_cell.length_c   1.000
_cell.angle_alpha   90.00
_cell.angle_beta   90.00
_cell.angle_gamma   90.00
#
_symmetry.space_group_name_H-M   'P 1'
#
loop_
_entity.id
_entity.type
_entity.pdbx_description
1 polymer ?
#
loop_
_entity_poly.entity_id
_entity_poly.type
_entity_poly.pdbx_seq_one_letter_code
_entity_poly.pdbx_strand_id
1 'polypeptide(L)'
;MIQQPLASYGVTAATGSTGSTQALPKHVQSDLEIQRLCDRYQQQLAELNACHSLLTVDQERLASMLAPYVNARGLLVMEAPDPDVLLFKQGLDLRLQQFEEDCKLIQATERALQQKIDEAATDYEQAMYGLAMSTDSRIFKRLREQQRQIELQQQEIDQTRFEKEVLQEETRRLREMTHRSAVAQYAKKREDDMWQLPRLHHMYETQNLAPPMPGTAEQVLFSREGQGRF
;
A
#
# COMPACT_ATOMS: atom_id res chain seq x y z
N MET A 1 2.51 -19.81 -3.45
CA MET A 1 2.83 -19.21 -2.14
C MET A 1 3.48 -20.30 -1.30
N ILE A 2 4.78 -20.18 -1.04
CA ILE A 2 5.59 -21.22 -0.39
C ILE A 2 5.53 -20.95 1.12
N GLN A 3 4.91 -21.86 1.88
CA GLN A 3 5.02 -21.89 3.34
C GLN A 3 6.48 -22.19 3.69
N GLN A 4 7.19 -21.23 4.24
CA GLN A 4 8.50 -21.48 4.83
C GLN A 4 8.33 -21.99 6.26
N PRO A 5 9.01 -23.08 6.64
CA PRO A 5 8.98 -23.59 8.01
C PRO A 5 9.69 -22.61 8.97
N LEU A 6 9.07 -22.36 10.13
CA LEU A 6 9.53 -21.50 11.23
C LEU A 6 10.94 -21.85 11.78
N ALA A 7 11.50 -22.99 11.40
CA ALA A 7 12.85 -23.43 11.79
C ALA A 7 13.99 -22.54 11.23
N SER A 8 13.74 -21.67 10.24
CA SER A 8 14.82 -20.87 9.63
C SER A 8 15.26 -19.64 10.43
N TYR A 9 14.48 -19.19 11.40
CA TYR A 9 14.80 -17.99 12.19
C TYR A 9 15.87 -18.22 13.28
N GLY A 10 16.30 -19.48 13.51
CA GLY A 10 17.26 -19.82 14.57
C GLY A 10 18.75 -19.73 14.21
N VAL A 11 19.11 -19.60 12.92
CA VAL A 11 20.51 -19.85 12.48
C VAL A 11 21.34 -18.58 12.27
N THR A 12 20.75 -17.39 12.20
CA THR A 12 21.51 -16.15 11.93
C THR A 12 22.13 -15.49 13.16
N ALA A 13 21.98 -16.06 14.36
CA ALA A 13 22.50 -15.48 15.62
C ALA A 13 23.78 -16.14 16.16
N ALA A 14 24.45 -17.01 15.39
CA ALA A 14 25.57 -17.83 15.89
C ALA A 14 26.98 -17.27 15.61
N THR A 15 27.12 -16.03 15.15
CA THR A 15 28.44 -15.41 14.94
C THR A 15 28.48 -14.00 15.51
N GLY A 16 28.62 -13.91 16.84
CA GLY A 16 28.95 -12.64 17.48
C GLY A 16 28.57 -12.56 18.95
N SER A 17 29.58 -12.67 19.81
CA SER A 17 29.72 -11.84 21.02
C SER A 17 28.70 -12.00 22.15
N THR A 18 29.14 -12.70 23.19
CA THR A 18 28.97 -12.32 24.62
C THR A 18 27.55 -12.01 25.14
N GLY A 19 26.94 -13.01 25.79
CA GLY A 19 26.42 -12.81 27.15
C GLY A 19 25.20 -11.91 27.35
N SER A 20 24.33 -11.73 26.37
CA SER A 20 22.95 -11.31 26.63
C SER A 20 22.01 -12.41 26.19
N THR A 21 21.27 -12.99 27.13
CA THR A 21 20.10 -13.81 26.82
C THR A 21 19.10 -12.88 26.13
N GLN A 22 19.16 -12.77 24.79
CA GLN A 22 18.12 -12.10 24.04
C GLN A 22 16.81 -12.83 24.33
N ALA A 23 16.01 -12.26 25.23
CA ALA A 23 14.67 -12.73 25.49
C ALA A 23 13.94 -12.76 24.15
N LEU A 24 13.37 -13.92 23.80
CA LEU A 24 12.58 -14.10 22.59
C LEU A 24 11.52 -12.99 22.51
N PRO A 25 11.16 -12.49 21.31
CA PRO A 25 10.08 -11.53 21.19
C PRO A 25 8.80 -12.05 21.86
N LYS A 26 8.07 -11.17 22.56
CA LYS A 26 6.89 -11.57 23.38
C LYS A 26 5.84 -12.38 22.60
N HIS A 27 5.60 -12.04 21.33
CA HIS A 27 4.67 -12.78 20.46
C HIS A 27 5.17 -14.22 20.20
N VAL A 28 6.47 -14.41 19.96
CA VAL A 28 7.07 -15.74 19.78
C VAL A 28 6.99 -16.56 21.07
N GLN A 29 7.14 -15.91 22.23
CA GLN A 29 6.96 -16.60 23.52
C GLN A 29 5.51 -17.06 23.71
N SER A 30 4.54 -16.19 23.41
CA SER A 30 3.11 -16.52 23.47
C SER A 30 2.76 -17.68 22.54
N ASP A 31 3.22 -17.64 21.29
CA ASP A 31 2.98 -18.70 20.30
C ASP A 31 3.57 -20.04 20.76
N LEU A 32 4.76 -20.04 21.38
CA LEU A 32 5.36 -21.24 21.95
C LEU A 32 4.57 -21.77 23.16
N GLU A 33 4.02 -20.89 24.00
CA GLU A 33 3.16 -21.29 25.12
C GLU A 33 1.85 -21.92 24.63
N ILE A 34 1.20 -21.29 23.63
CA ILE A 34 0.00 -21.84 22.97
C ILE A 34 0.31 -23.22 22.39
N GLN A 35 1.43 -23.36 21.69
CA GLN A 35 1.81 -24.63 21.08
C GLN A 35 2.05 -25.73 22.13
N ARG A 36 2.73 -25.42 23.23
CA ARG A 36 2.89 -26.37 24.35
C ARG A 36 1.56 -26.78 24.97
N LEU A 37 0.61 -25.85 25.09
CA LEU A 37 -0.74 -26.14 25.59
C LEU A 37 -1.52 -27.01 24.60
N CYS A 38 -1.41 -26.76 23.30
CA CYS A 38 -1.99 -27.60 22.26
C CYS A 38 -1.46 -29.03 22.32
N ASP A 39 -0.13 -29.20 22.40
CA ASP A 39 0.50 -30.53 22.48
C ASP A 39 0.02 -31.29 23.71
N ARG A 40 -0.03 -30.60 24.87
CA ARG A 40 -0.54 -31.19 26.12
C ARG A 40 -2.01 -31.57 26.00
N TYR A 41 -2.86 -30.70 25.44
CA TYR A 41 -4.28 -30.97 25.26
C TYR A 41 -4.51 -32.17 24.34
N GLN A 42 -3.76 -32.27 23.24
CA GLN A 42 -3.81 -33.42 22.32
C GLN A 42 -3.38 -34.71 22.99
N GLN A 43 -2.30 -34.67 23.79
CA GLN A 43 -1.86 -35.82 24.56
C GLN A 43 -2.95 -36.27 25.56
N GLN A 44 -3.52 -35.33 26.32
CA GLN A 44 -4.60 -35.62 27.27
C GLN A 44 -5.84 -36.18 26.59
N LEU A 45 -6.20 -35.68 25.39
CA LEU A 45 -7.31 -36.24 24.60
C LEU A 45 -7.05 -37.69 24.19
N ALA A 46 -5.82 -38.00 23.77
CA ALA A 46 -5.44 -39.35 23.38
C ALA A 46 -5.49 -40.31 24.58
N GLU A 47 -4.95 -39.89 25.73
CA GLU A 47 -5.00 -40.64 26.98
C GLU A 47 -6.44 -40.87 27.44
N LEU A 48 -7.28 -39.82 27.43
CA LEU A 48 -8.69 -39.90 27.81
C LEU A 48 -9.46 -40.88 26.91
N ASN A 49 -9.24 -40.84 25.59
CA ASN A 49 -9.88 -41.76 24.65
C ASN A 49 -9.45 -43.23 24.87
N ALA A 50 -8.18 -43.46 25.22
CA ALA A 50 -7.70 -44.79 25.58
C ALA A 50 -8.37 -45.29 26.88
N CYS A 51 -8.46 -44.43 27.90
CA CYS A 51 -9.14 -44.73 29.16
C CYS A 51 -10.64 -45.04 28.94
N HIS A 52 -11.33 -44.25 28.12
CA HIS A 52 -12.74 -44.48 27.76
C HIS A 52 -12.95 -45.85 27.09
N SER A 53 -12.05 -46.21 26.16
CA SER A 53 -12.11 -47.49 25.47
C SER A 53 -11.92 -48.66 26.45
N LEU A 54 -10.98 -48.55 27.38
CA LEU A 54 -10.76 -49.54 28.43
C LEU A 54 -11.96 -49.67 29.37
N LEU A 55 -12.53 -48.55 29.82
CA LEU A 55 -13.72 -48.50 30.67
C LEU A 55 -14.92 -49.21 30.02
N THR A 56 -15.09 -49.04 28.71
CA THR A 56 -16.15 -49.71 27.96
C THR A 56 -15.99 -51.23 28.02
N VAL A 57 -14.76 -51.72 27.81
CA VAL A 57 -14.44 -53.16 27.91
C VAL A 57 -14.66 -53.69 29.33
N ASP A 58 -14.31 -52.91 30.37
CA ASP A 58 -14.54 -53.32 31.75
C ASP A 58 -16.04 -53.36 32.10
N GLN A 59 -16.84 -52.43 31.57
CA GLN A 59 -18.30 -52.45 31.74
C GLN A 59 -18.93 -53.68 31.07
N GLU A 60 -18.50 -54.02 29.86
CA GLU A 60 -18.91 -55.25 29.17
C GLU A 60 -18.50 -56.50 29.96
N ARG A 61 -17.32 -56.49 30.56
CA ARG A 61 -16.83 -57.57 31.41
C ARG A 61 -17.66 -57.70 32.69
N LEU A 62 -17.99 -56.59 33.37
CA LEU A 62 -18.87 -56.60 34.53
C LEU A 62 -20.26 -57.13 34.15
N ALA A 63 -20.82 -56.69 33.02
CA ALA A 63 -22.09 -57.20 32.51
C ALA A 63 -22.04 -58.72 32.26
N SER A 64 -20.93 -59.21 31.71
CA SER A 64 -20.70 -60.65 31.49
C SER A 64 -20.61 -61.43 32.80
N MET A 65 -19.97 -60.87 33.84
CA MET A 65 -19.91 -61.47 35.18
C MET A 65 -21.27 -61.48 35.87
N LEU A 66 -22.12 -60.48 35.60
CA LEU A 66 -23.47 -60.40 36.16
C LEU A 66 -24.50 -61.24 35.38
N ALA A 67 -24.27 -61.52 34.09
CA ALA A 67 -25.21 -62.22 33.22
C ALA A 67 -25.79 -63.53 33.78
N PRO A 68 -25.01 -64.42 34.45
CA PRO A 68 -25.54 -65.64 35.04
C PRO A 68 -26.55 -65.40 36.17
N TYR A 69 -26.50 -64.21 36.78
CA TYR A 69 -27.32 -63.81 37.92
C TYR A 69 -28.48 -62.90 37.53
N VAL A 70 -28.72 -62.66 36.24
CA VAL A 70 -29.80 -61.81 35.75
C VAL A 70 -30.97 -62.67 35.28
N ASN A 71 -32.18 -62.39 35.79
CA ASN A 71 -33.39 -63.10 35.33
C ASN A 71 -33.92 -62.52 34.00
N ALA A 72 -34.93 -63.18 33.43
CA ALA A 72 -35.59 -62.74 32.19
C ALA A 72 -36.25 -61.34 32.26
N ARG A 73 -36.35 -60.75 33.46
CA ARG A 73 -36.86 -59.39 33.68
C ARG A 73 -35.74 -58.36 33.90
N GLY A 74 -34.47 -58.75 33.77
CA GLY A 74 -33.33 -57.86 33.98
C GLY A 74 -33.00 -57.58 35.46
N LEU A 75 -33.58 -58.34 36.39
CA LEU A 75 -33.31 -58.18 37.82
C LEU A 75 -32.24 -59.17 38.26
N LEU A 76 -31.35 -58.70 39.15
CA LEU A 76 -30.34 -59.54 39.79
C LEU A 76 -31.01 -60.50 40.77
N VAL A 77 -30.80 -61.79 40.55
CA VAL A 77 -31.26 -62.89 41.41
C VAL A 77 -30.03 -63.55 42.01
N MET A 78 -29.46 -62.86 43.00
CA MET A 78 -28.36 -63.36 43.84
C MET A 78 -28.75 -63.16 45.30
N GLU A 79 -28.61 -64.21 46.13
CA GLU A 79 -28.83 -64.09 47.58
C GLU A 79 -27.70 -63.30 48.26
N ALA A 80 -26.48 -63.45 47.75
CA ALA A 80 -25.32 -62.64 48.10
C ALA A 80 -24.46 -62.42 46.84
N PRO A 81 -23.88 -61.22 46.63
CA PRO A 81 -22.99 -60.99 45.50
C PRO A 81 -21.69 -61.77 45.68
N ASP A 82 -21.15 -62.31 44.58
CA ASP A 82 -19.81 -62.88 44.55
C ASP A 82 -18.79 -61.81 44.97
N PRO A 83 -17.90 -62.08 45.96
CA PRO A 83 -16.87 -61.14 46.38
C PRO A 83 -16.00 -60.63 45.23
N ASP A 84 -15.75 -61.44 44.20
CA ASP A 84 -14.95 -61.05 43.05
C ASP A 84 -15.68 -60.02 42.17
N VAL A 85 -17.01 -60.17 42.01
CA VAL A 85 -17.87 -59.19 41.31
C VAL A 85 -17.89 -57.86 42.06
N LEU A 86 -18.00 -57.90 43.39
CA LEU A 86 -17.97 -56.70 44.23
C LEU A 86 -16.63 -55.97 44.13
N LEU A 87 -15.52 -56.69 44.23
CA LEU A 87 -14.19 -56.11 44.13
C LEU A 87 -13.95 -55.52 42.74
N PHE A 88 -14.37 -56.22 41.68
CA PHE A 88 -14.29 -55.71 40.31
C PHE A 88 -15.11 -54.43 40.14
N LYS A 89 -16.35 -54.40 40.64
CA LYS A 89 -17.22 -53.22 40.61
C LYS A 89 -16.60 -52.04 41.36
N GLN A 90 -16.01 -52.26 42.54
CA GLN A 90 -15.31 -51.20 43.28
C GLN A 90 -14.12 -50.65 42.49
N GLY A 91 -13.33 -51.51 41.84
CA GLY A 91 -12.24 -51.08 40.97
C GLY A 91 -12.73 -50.27 39.75
N LEU A 92 -13.86 -50.66 39.18
CA LEU A 92 -14.49 -49.94 38.07
C LEU A 92 -15.02 -48.57 38.50
N ASP A 93 -15.66 -48.47 39.67
CA ASP A 93 -16.13 -47.20 40.24
C ASP A 93 -14.96 -46.23 40.47
N LEU A 94 -13.84 -46.71 41.00
CA LEU A 94 -12.63 -45.89 41.18
C LEU A 94 -12.07 -45.40 39.83
N ARG A 95 -12.07 -46.25 38.81
CA ARG A 95 -11.63 -45.88 37.46
C ARG A 95 -12.57 -44.86 36.81
N LEU A 96 -13.88 -44.98 37.04
CA LEU A 96 -14.86 -43.99 36.61
C LEU A 96 -14.63 -42.63 37.28
N GLN A 97 -14.37 -42.61 38.59
CA GLN A 97 -14.02 -41.39 39.31
C GLN A 97 -12.76 -40.73 38.74
N GLN A 98 -11.71 -41.53 38.49
CA GLN A 98 -10.49 -41.03 37.89
C GLN A 98 -10.73 -40.47 36.48
N PHE A 99 -11.54 -41.14 35.66
CA PHE A 99 -11.91 -40.66 34.33
C PHE A 99 -12.68 -39.33 34.37
N GLU A 100 -13.59 -39.16 35.35
CA GLU A 100 -14.27 -37.88 35.57
C GLU A 100 -13.31 -36.76 36.00
N GLU A 101 -12.30 -37.07 36.80
CA GLU A 101 -11.23 -36.12 37.16
C GLU A 101 -10.40 -35.74 35.93
N ASP A 102 -10.02 -36.70 35.10
CA ASP A 102 -9.30 -36.45 33.84
C ASP A 102 -10.12 -35.58 32.88
N CYS A 103 -11.45 -35.80 32.80
CA CYS A 103 -12.38 -34.94 32.06
C CYS A 103 -12.40 -33.49 32.60
N LYS A 104 -12.26 -33.28 33.90
CA LYS A 104 -12.19 -31.92 34.47
C LYS A 104 -10.83 -31.28 34.17
N LEU A 105 -9.74 -32.05 34.24
CA LEU A 105 -8.39 -31.57 33.94
C LEU A 105 -8.23 -31.14 32.48
N ILE A 106 -8.81 -31.91 31.55
CA ILE A 106 -8.75 -31.57 30.13
C ILE A 106 -9.58 -30.32 29.81
N GLN A 107 -10.76 -30.16 30.43
CA GLN A 107 -11.57 -28.95 30.31
C GLN A 107 -10.85 -27.71 30.87
N ALA A 108 -10.12 -27.86 31.98
CA ALA A 108 -9.31 -26.76 32.51
C ALA A 108 -8.18 -26.37 31.54
N THR A 109 -7.56 -27.35 30.90
CA THR A 109 -6.51 -27.14 29.89
C THR A 109 -7.08 -26.48 28.63
N GLU A 110 -8.26 -26.89 28.17
CA GLU A 110 -8.99 -26.28 27.06
C GLU A 110 -9.32 -24.81 27.35
N ARG A 111 -9.84 -24.49 28.54
CA ARG A 111 -10.12 -23.10 28.94
C ARG A 111 -8.86 -22.25 28.95
N ALA A 112 -7.76 -22.79 29.48
CA ALA A 112 -6.48 -22.09 29.51
C ALA A 112 -5.93 -21.83 28.09
N LEU A 113 -6.07 -22.81 27.19
CA LEU A 113 -5.70 -22.68 25.79
C LEU A 113 -6.54 -21.61 25.09
N GLN A 114 -7.87 -21.65 25.26
CA GLN A 114 -8.77 -20.66 24.67
C GLN A 114 -8.45 -19.25 25.14
N GLN A 115 -8.25 -19.07 26.45
CA GLN A 115 -7.85 -17.77 27.00
C GLN A 115 -6.56 -17.24 26.37
N LYS A 116 -5.56 -18.12 26.16
CA LYS A 116 -4.29 -17.72 25.54
C LYS A 116 -4.43 -17.36 24.07
N ILE A 117 -5.28 -18.06 23.34
CA ILE A 117 -5.60 -17.74 21.95
C ILE A 117 -6.31 -16.37 21.87
N ASP A 118 -7.27 -16.13 22.76
CA ASP A 118 -8.00 -14.86 22.81
C ASP A 118 -7.08 -13.70 23.18
N GLU A 119 -6.20 -13.87 24.18
CA GLU A 119 -5.16 -12.90 24.55
C GLU A 119 -4.29 -12.56 23.32
N ALA A 120 -3.75 -13.57 22.63
CA ALA A 120 -2.94 -13.37 21.44
C ALA A 120 -3.71 -12.67 20.32
N ALA A 121 -4.97 -13.06 20.06
CA ALA A 121 -5.82 -12.44 19.05
C ALA A 121 -6.03 -10.95 19.33
N THR A 122 -6.32 -10.59 20.59
CA THR A 122 -6.49 -9.18 20.99
C THR A 122 -5.20 -8.38 20.84
N ASP A 123 -4.04 -8.94 21.18
CA ASP A 123 -2.74 -8.29 20.99
C ASP A 123 -2.44 -8.04 19.50
N TYR A 124 -2.75 -9.01 18.63
CA TYR A 124 -2.62 -8.86 17.18
C TYR A 124 -3.55 -7.78 16.63
N GLU A 125 -4.81 -7.75 17.04
CA GLU A 125 -5.77 -6.72 16.65
C GLU A 125 -5.28 -5.33 17.07
N GLN A 126 -4.86 -5.17 18.32
CA GLN A 126 -4.30 -3.90 18.82
C GLN A 126 -3.08 -3.44 18.04
N ALA A 127 -2.16 -4.36 17.72
CA ALA A 127 -0.99 -4.06 16.91
C ALA A 127 -1.38 -3.63 15.49
N MET A 128 -2.37 -4.29 14.88
CA MET A 128 -2.91 -3.91 13.57
C MET A 128 -3.56 -2.53 13.59
N TYR A 129 -4.41 -2.25 14.57
CA TYR A 129 -5.04 -0.93 14.72
C TYR A 129 -4.00 0.18 14.93
N GLY A 130 -2.98 -0.07 15.76
CA GLY A 130 -1.87 0.87 15.97
C GLY A 130 -1.10 1.17 14.68
N LEU A 131 -0.85 0.15 13.85
CA LEU A 131 -0.19 0.31 12.56
C LEU A 131 -1.07 1.07 11.55
N ALA A 132 -2.35 0.75 11.48
CA ALA A 132 -3.31 1.41 10.60
C ALA A 132 -3.40 2.92 10.92
N MET A 133 -3.58 3.29 12.19
CA MET A 133 -3.67 4.70 12.59
C MET A 133 -2.37 5.48 12.33
N SER A 134 -1.22 4.83 12.52
CA SER A 134 0.10 5.40 12.23
C SER A 134 0.29 5.67 10.73
N THR A 135 -0.09 4.71 9.89
CA THR A 135 0.04 4.82 8.43
C THR A 135 -0.93 5.85 7.87
N ASP A 136 -2.18 5.86 8.33
CA ASP A 136 -3.18 6.87 7.96
C ASP A 136 -2.71 8.28 8.32
N SER A 137 -2.17 8.48 9.53
CA SER A 137 -1.65 9.79 9.95
C SER A 137 -0.54 10.32 9.03
N ARG A 138 0.36 9.44 8.56
CA ARG A 138 1.43 9.81 7.61
C ARG A 138 0.85 10.14 6.23
N ILE A 139 -0.14 9.39 5.77
CA ILE A 139 -0.82 9.61 4.50
C ILE A 139 -1.56 10.96 4.54
N PHE A 140 -2.31 11.24 5.60
CA PHE A 140 -3.03 12.51 5.76
C PHE A 140 -2.10 13.73 5.81
N LYS A 141 -0.94 13.61 6.47
CA LYS A 141 0.07 14.68 6.46
C LYS A 141 0.61 14.94 5.05
N ARG A 142 0.94 13.89 4.30
CA ARG A 142 1.39 14.00 2.90
C ARG A 142 0.30 14.61 2.01
N LEU A 143 -0.94 14.20 2.19
CA LEU A 143 -2.08 14.72 1.44
C LEU A 143 -2.27 16.24 1.66
N ARG A 144 -2.20 16.70 2.91
CA ARG A 144 -2.29 18.14 3.23
C ARG A 144 -1.15 18.95 2.64
N GLU A 145 0.07 18.42 2.67
CA GLU A 145 1.23 19.07 2.07
C GLU A 145 1.09 19.17 0.55
N GLN A 146 0.63 18.09 -0.10
CA GLN A 146 0.34 18.12 -1.54
C GLN A 146 -0.75 19.13 -1.90
N GLN A 147 -1.83 19.19 -1.11
CA GLN A 147 -2.89 20.18 -1.31
C GLN A 147 -2.35 21.62 -1.24
N ARG A 148 -1.49 21.91 -0.26
CA ARG A 148 -0.84 23.22 -0.12
C ARG A 148 0.06 23.54 -1.32
N GLN A 149 0.81 22.57 -1.83
CA GLN A 149 1.66 22.75 -3.01
C GLN A 149 0.82 23.04 -4.25
N ILE A 150 -0.31 22.36 -4.43
CA ILE A 150 -1.25 22.62 -5.53
C ILE A 150 -1.79 24.05 -5.45
N GLU A 151 -2.15 24.53 -4.26
CA GLU A 151 -2.63 25.91 -4.06
C GLU A 151 -1.57 26.95 -4.45
N LEU A 152 -0.32 26.74 -4.05
CA LEU A 152 0.78 27.63 -4.43
C LEU A 152 1.02 27.61 -5.94
N GLN A 153 1.05 26.42 -6.56
CA GLN A 153 1.20 26.29 -8.01
C GLN A 153 0.05 26.96 -8.77
N GLN A 154 -1.17 26.88 -8.25
CA GLN A 154 -2.32 27.55 -8.85
C GLN A 154 -2.14 29.08 -8.82
N GLN A 155 -1.68 29.63 -7.70
CA GLN A 155 -1.38 31.07 -7.58
C GLN A 155 -0.27 31.50 -8.55
N GLU A 156 0.81 30.72 -8.67
CA GLU A 156 1.90 31.00 -9.62
C GLU A 156 1.42 30.97 -11.08
N ILE A 157 0.57 30.01 -11.43
CA ILE A 157 -0.03 29.91 -12.77
C ILE A 157 -0.89 31.15 -13.05
N ASP A 158 -1.71 31.56 -12.10
CA ASP A 158 -2.60 32.72 -12.25
C ASP A 158 -1.81 34.02 -12.38
N GLN A 159 -0.74 34.18 -11.59
CA GLN A 159 0.20 35.30 -11.74
C GLN A 159 0.86 35.31 -13.13
N THR A 160 1.39 34.16 -13.57
CA THR A 160 2.05 34.06 -14.89
C THR A 160 1.07 34.39 -16.02
N ARG A 161 -0.19 33.98 -15.91
CA ARG A 161 -1.25 34.31 -16.87
C ARG A 161 -1.52 35.80 -16.91
N PHE A 162 -1.62 36.44 -15.75
CA PHE A 162 -1.82 37.88 -15.65
C PHE A 162 -0.65 38.66 -16.28
N GLU A 163 0.60 38.31 -15.94
CA GLU A 163 1.79 38.94 -16.51
C GLU A 163 1.84 38.79 -18.03
N LYS A 164 1.50 37.60 -18.54
CA LYS A 164 1.39 37.36 -19.98
C LYS A 164 0.33 38.24 -20.64
N GLU A 165 -0.84 38.41 -20.03
CA GLU A 165 -1.92 39.25 -20.54
C GLU A 165 -1.50 40.72 -20.62
N VAL A 166 -0.85 41.24 -19.57
CA VAL A 166 -0.30 42.60 -19.53
C VAL A 166 0.73 42.81 -20.63
N LEU A 167 1.70 41.89 -20.79
CA LEU A 167 2.71 41.98 -21.85
C LEU A 167 2.09 41.91 -23.25
N GLN A 168 1.04 41.10 -23.43
CA GLN A 168 0.29 41.05 -24.69
C GLN A 168 -0.43 42.37 -24.98
N GLU A 169 -1.00 43.01 -23.96
CA GLU A 169 -1.64 44.33 -24.11
C GLU A 169 -0.62 45.42 -24.43
N GLU A 170 0.52 45.45 -23.75
CA GLU A 170 1.59 46.41 -24.02
C GLU A 170 2.18 46.24 -25.42
N THR A 171 2.46 45.00 -25.85
CA THR A 171 2.96 44.73 -27.21
C THR A 171 1.93 45.11 -28.26
N ARG A 172 0.63 44.88 -28.01
CA ARG A 172 -0.45 45.36 -28.88
C ARG A 172 -0.45 46.88 -28.97
N ARG A 173 -0.38 47.59 -27.84
CA ARG A 173 -0.35 49.06 -27.78
C ARG A 173 0.85 49.64 -28.52
N LEU A 174 2.04 49.05 -28.36
CA LEU A 174 3.24 49.44 -29.09
C LEU A 174 3.06 49.28 -30.60
N ARG A 175 2.51 48.14 -31.06
CA ARG A 175 2.18 47.93 -32.49
C ARG A 175 1.21 48.97 -33.00
N GLU A 176 0.17 49.29 -32.25
CA GLU A 176 -0.80 50.33 -32.62
C GLU A 176 -0.15 51.72 -32.72
N MET A 177 0.76 52.08 -31.79
CA MET A 177 1.52 53.34 -31.86
C MET A 177 2.47 53.38 -33.06
N THR A 178 3.20 52.30 -33.33
CA THR A 178 4.08 52.21 -34.51
C THR A 178 3.26 52.31 -35.81
N HIS A 179 2.11 51.61 -35.89
CA HIS A 179 1.22 51.71 -37.04
C HIS A 179 0.66 53.13 -37.23
N ARG A 180 0.21 53.80 -36.16
CA ARG A 180 -0.27 55.20 -36.24
C ARG A 180 0.84 56.17 -36.66
N SER A 181 2.05 56.01 -36.11
CA SER A 181 3.21 56.83 -36.48
C SER A 181 3.61 56.61 -37.94
N ALA A 182 3.65 55.36 -38.41
CA ALA A 182 3.91 55.04 -39.80
C ALA A 182 2.84 55.65 -40.73
N VAL A 183 1.56 55.50 -40.41
CA VAL A 183 0.46 56.11 -41.20
C VAL A 183 0.56 57.64 -41.22
N ALA A 184 0.90 58.28 -40.10
CA ALA A 184 1.12 59.72 -40.04
C ALA A 184 2.34 60.17 -40.88
N GLN A 185 3.42 59.39 -40.89
CA GLN A 185 4.58 59.64 -41.74
C GLN A 185 4.27 59.45 -43.22
N TYR A 186 3.49 58.41 -43.59
CA TYR A 186 3.02 58.22 -44.97
C TYR A 186 2.08 59.35 -45.41
N ALA A 187 1.18 59.83 -44.53
CA ALA A 187 0.31 60.96 -44.82
C ALA A 187 1.10 62.27 -45.02
N LYS A 188 2.08 62.54 -44.13
CA LYS A 188 2.94 63.73 -44.23
C LYS A 188 3.85 63.70 -45.46
N LYS A 189 4.42 62.54 -45.81
CA LYS A 189 5.20 62.37 -47.05
C LYS A 189 4.34 62.61 -48.29
N ARG A 190 3.07 62.21 -48.26
CA ARG A 190 2.13 62.48 -49.35
C ARG A 190 1.75 63.96 -49.47
N GLU A 191 1.67 64.69 -48.35
CA GLU A 191 1.50 66.15 -48.35
C GLU A 191 2.75 66.89 -48.84
N ASP A 192 3.95 66.48 -48.42
CA ASP A 192 5.22 67.07 -48.89
C ASP A 192 5.46 66.81 -50.39
N ASP A 193 5.11 65.63 -50.91
CA ASP A 193 5.17 65.32 -52.35
C ASP A 193 4.14 66.12 -53.17
N MET A 194 3.05 66.58 -52.55
CA MET A 194 2.02 67.39 -53.23
C MET A 194 2.47 68.84 -53.46
N TRP A 195 3.43 69.35 -52.67
CA TRP A 195 4.04 70.67 -52.85
C TRP A 195 5.31 70.67 -53.72
N GLN A 196 5.77 69.49 -54.15
CA GLN A 196 6.91 69.31 -55.08
C GLN A 196 6.46 69.09 -56.53
N LEU A 197 5.36 69.70 -56.95
CA LEU A 197 5.03 69.81 -58.37
C LEU A 197 6.10 70.69 -59.07
N PRO A 198 6.78 70.21 -60.13
CA PRO A 198 7.75 71.01 -60.86
C PRO A 198 7.10 72.29 -61.39
N ARG A 199 7.68 73.45 -61.06
CA ARG A 199 7.25 74.72 -61.64
C ARG A 199 7.44 74.64 -63.16
N LEU A 200 6.35 74.85 -63.91
CA LEU A 200 6.29 74.94 -65.39
C LEU A 200 7.40 75.79 -66.04
N HIS A 201 8.05 76.66 -65.26
CA HIS A 201 9.13 77.54 -65.67
C HIS A 201 10.45 76.82 -66.03
N HIS A 202 10.71 75.60 -65.53
CA HIS A 202 11.92 74.84 -65.87
C HIS A 202 11.76 73.88 -67.07
N MET A 203 10.55 73.69 -67.58
CA MET A 203 10.32 72.84 -68.75
C MET A 203 10.60 73.53 -70.09
N TYR A 204 10.73 74.86 -70.11
CA TYR A 204 10.97 75.64 -71.34
C TYR A 204 12.45 75.99 -71.58
N GLU A 205 13.34 75.81 -70.60
CA GLU A 205 14.76 76.19 -70.73
C GLU A 205 15.66 75.11 -71.34
N THR A 206 15.16 73.87 -71.50
CA THR A 206 15.94 72.73 -72.00
C THR A 206 15.68 72.36 -73.47
N GLN A 207 14.89 73.14 -74.20
CA GLN A 207 14.59 72.88 -75.63
C GLN A 207 15.66 73.36 -76.63
N ASN A 208 16.79 73.93 -76.18
CA ASN A 208 17.82 74.51 -77.06
C ASN A 208 19.22 73.87 -76.97
N LEU A 209 19.31 72.53 -76.92
CA LEU A 209 20.54 71.85 -77.31
C LEU A 209 20.24 70.72 -78.31
N ALA A 210 20.87 70.82 -79.47
CA ALA A 210 20.76 69.83 -80.55
C ALA A 210 21.25 68.44 -80.09
N PRO A 211 20.62 67.34 -80.54
CA PRO A 211 20.99 66.00 -80.11
C PRO A 211 22.38 65.59 -80.66
N PRO A 212 23.29 65.05 -79.85
CA PRO A 212 24.48 64.37 -80.36
C PRO A 212 24.10 63.03 -81.03
N MET A 213 24.70 62.78 -82.18
CA MET A 213 24.43 61.66 -83.10
C MET A 213 24.66 60.27 -82.47
N PRO A 214 23.97 59.21 -82.97
CA PRO A 214 24.02 57.87 -82.40
C PRO A 214 25.31 57.13 -82.76
N GLY A 215 25.95 56.51 -81.77
CA GLY A 215 26.91 55.42 -82.00
C GLY A 215 28.35 55.63 -81.53
N THR A 216 28.58 55.90 -80.24
CA THR A 216 29.88 55.61 -79.61
C THR A 216 29.72 55.23 -78.14
N ALA A 217 30.40 54.14 -77.76
CA ALA A 217 30.70 53.65 -76.42
C ALA A 217 29.62 52.83 -75.72
N GLU A 218 29.53 51.57 -76.15
CA GLU A 218 29.43 50.42 -75.26
C GLU A 218 30.24 50.61 -73.96
N GLN A 219 29.66 50.21 -72.83
CA GLN A 219 30.39 49.38 -71.87
C GLN A 219 29.43 48.40 -71.20
N VAL A 220 29.53 47.16 -71.66
CA VAL A 220 29.03 45.97 -71.00
C VAL A 220 29.87 45.77 -69.73
N LEU A 221 29.22 45.64 -68.58
CA LEU A 221 29.84 45.14 -67.35
C LEU A 221 28.93 44.08 -66.74
N PHE A 222 29.28 42.82 -66.99
CA PHE A 222 28.72 41.65 -66.35
C PHE A 222 29.47 41.31 -65.06
N SER A 223 28.69 40.79 -64.12
CA SER A 223 29.04 39.83 -63.06
C SER A 223 29.90 40.33 -61.89
N ARG A 224 29.45 40.04 -60.66
CA ARG A 224 29.68 38.71 -60.06
C ARG A 224 28.95 38.53 -58.73
N GLU A 225 28.27 37.39 -58.64
CA GLU A 225 27.81 36.73 -57.42
C GLU A 225 28.96 36.48 -56.43
N GLY A 226 28.63 36.35 -55.14
CA GLY A 226 29.36 35.40 -54.30
C GLY A 226 29.48 35.73 -52.82
N GLN A 227 28.84 34.85 -52.02
CA GLN A 227 29.30 34.30 -50.73
C GLN A 227 29.21 35.24 -49.50
N GLY A 228 28.47 34.92 -48.43
CA GLY A 228 28.01 33.61 -47.95
C GLY A 228 29.14 32.85 -47.25
N ARG A 229 29.40 33.17 -45.98
CA ARG A 229 30.07 32.32 -44.95
C ARG A 229 29.53 32.76 -43.58
N PHE A 230 28.81 31.85 -42.91
CA PHE A 230 29.25 31.08 -41.74
C PHE A 230 29.51 31.96 -40.52
#